data_AF-A0A4R1ZMJ4-F1
#
_entry.id   AF-A0A4R1ZMJ4-F1
#
_cell.length_a   1.000
_cell.length_b   1.000
_cell.length_c   1.000
_cell.angle_alpha   90.00
_cell.angle_beta   90.00
_cell.angle_gamma   90.00
#
_symmetry.space_group_name_H-M   'P 1'
#
loop_
_entity.id
_entity.type
_entity.pdbx_description
1 polymer ?
#
loop_
_entity_poly.entity_id
_entity_poly.type
_entity_poly.pdbx_seq_one_letter_code
_entity_poly.pdbx_strand_id
1 'polypeptide(L)'
;MYCHHCVREHDADAVYCSRCGRLLEPQRNLQQGTEDQAAALEEWDIAKDQASSALETSQPPLKQTGRGNLFIGLIPVILLVGIAAVLLSYYLYETRLNNRVLDWQSTARQEALAGKYEEAFRQLNKAADARPDFKPVQADLKVVEEALSLDRTLTEIQQRLDDQDLGEASIQLEQVKSKLRGREEPIFGRVRDQVGEMSTKVTVLQVSAEYESMNGIDDLAGEYNQVKGLSGDEALALRQKIEAKIAAISYDEADEMRKKKNFSAAITAAQKGLIYAPDNDKLAKLYDRIVVEKKNFEDAEQQRIEQAMQKAAEEDLINQTAAVKVKHIDAQLDLFGDFNVKGELLNAATRPIYSVVIEYTVHDSEGKAITTGKVDATPSYIEAGETFSFSFVVHHVQDENATVAIDHMTWYLD
;
A
#
# COMPACT_ATOMS: atom_id res chain seq x y z
N MET A 1 0.00 22.00 -49.55
CA MET A 1 1.36 22.59 -49.62
C MET A 1 1.63 23.35 -48.33
N TYR A 2 2.87 23.47 -47.88
CA TYR A 2 3.20 24.13 -46.61
C TYR A 2 3.76 25.52 -46.85
N CYS A 3 3.31 26.50 -46.07
CA CYS A 3 3.95 27.81 -46.06
C CYS A 3 5.38 27.65 -45.50
N HIS A 4 6.41 27.94 -46.30
CA HIS A 4 7.81 27.85 -45.88
C HIS A 4 8.17 28.69 -44.65
N HIS A 5 7.32 29.66 -44.29
CA HIS A 5 7.59 30.58 -43.21
C HIS A 5 6.95 30.20 -41.87
N CYS A 6 5.81 29.49 -41.89
CA CYS A 6 5.07 29.09 -40.67
C CYS A 6 4.75 27.60 -40.61
N VAL A 7 5.21 26.81 -41.60
CA VAL A 7 5.21 25.34 -41.67
C VAL A 7 3.81 24.73 -41.47
N ARG A 8 2.76 25.43 -41.91
CA ARG A 8 1.40 24.92 -41.92
C ARG A 8 0.82 24.79 -43.31
N GLU A 9 -0.06 23.82 -43.41
CA GLU A 9 -0.76 23.47 -44.62
C GLU A 9 -1.79 24.55 -44.97
N HIS A 10 -1.86 24.87 -46.26
CA HIS A 10 -2.84 25.79 -46.82
C HIS A 10 -3.52 25.14 -48.03
N ASP A 11 -4.71 25.65 -48.35
CA ASP A 11 -5.47 25.27 -49.53
C ASP A 11 -4.67 25.56 -50.80
N ALA A 12 -4.85 24.73 -51.83
CA ALA A 12 -4.03 24.72 -53.03
C ALA A 12 -4.15 26.00 -53.88
N ASP A 13 -5.22 26.78 -53.67
CA ASP A 13 -5.57 28.02 -54.36
C ASP A 13 -5.35 29.28 -53.51
N ALA A 14 -4.83 29.15 -52.29
CA ALA A 14 -4.59 30.28 -51.41
C ALA A 14 -3.39 31.13 -51.90
N VAL A 15 -3.66 32.38 -52.31
CA VAL A 15 -2.63 33.35 -52.76
C VAL A 15 -1.85 33.96 -51.57
N TYR A 16 -2.50 34.04 -50.41
CA TYR A 16 -1.90 34.55 -49.17
C TYR A 16 -2.11 33.55 -48.03
N CYS A 17 -1.12 33.40 -47.16
CA CYS A 17 -1.28 32.61 -45.95
C CYS A 17 -2.29 33.29 -45.01
N SER A 18 -3.37 32.58 -44.67
CA SER A 18 -4.47 33.07 -43.82
C SER A 18 -4.05 33.53 -42.42
N ARG A 19 -2.87 33.14 -41.94
CA ARG A 19 -2.40 33.47 -40.58
C ARG A 19 -1.27 34.48 -40.53
N CYS A 20 -0.30 34.42 -41.46
CA CYS A 20 0.82 35.38 -41.47
C CYS A 20 0.68 36.47 -42.54
N GLY A 21 -0.35 36.39 -43.40
CA GLY A 21 -0.66 37.40 -44.42
C GLY A 21 0.34 37.52 -45.55
N ARG A 22 1.35 36.62 -45.63
CA ARG A 22 2.37 36.67 -46.69
C ARG A 22 1.91 35.94 -47.96
N LEU A 23 2.32 36.50 -49.09
CA LEU A 23 2.10 35.95 -50.43
C LEU A 23 2.79 34.58 -50.56
N LEU A 24 2.07 33.59 -51.05
CA LEU A 24 2.58 32.25 -51.36
C LEU A 24 2.98 32.23 -52.84
N GLU A 25 4.23 31.89 -53.16
CA GLU A 25 4.72 31.89 -54.55
C GLU A 25 3.96 30.86 -55.40
N PRO A 26 3.41 31.23 -56.58
CA PRO A 26 2.72 30.28 -57.43
C PRO A 26 3.71 29.38 -58.17
N GLN A 27 3.58 28.06 -58.01
CA GLN A 27 4.23 27.09 -58.90
C GLN A 27 3.63 27.19 -60.30
N ARG A 28 4.39 27.76 -61.25
CA ARG A 28 4.13 27.62 -62.69
C ARG A 28 4.38 26.17 -63.12
N ASN A 29 3.31 25.41 -63.35
CA ASN A 29 3.36 24.26 -64.23
C ASN A 29 3.13 24.73 -65.68
N LEU A 30 4.17 24.61 -66.49
CA LEU A 30 4.13 24.69 -67.94
C LEU A 30 3.58 23.37 -68.50
N GLN A 31 2.37 23.37 -69.08
CA GLN A 31 2.04 22.60 -70.28
C GLN A 31 0.59 22.83 -70.76
N GLN A 32 0.46 23.13 -72.06
CA GLN A 32 -0.75 23.17 -72.92
C GLN A 32 -1.73 24.32 -72.61
N GLY A 33 -1.81 25.39 -73.41
CA GLY A 33 -2.32 25.42 -74.81
C GLY A 33 -3.83 25.21 -74.76
N THR A 34 -4.71 26.16 -75.07
CA THR A 34 -4.80 26.99 -76.28
C THR A 34 -5.90 28.05 -76.11
N GLU A 35 -5.75 29.17 -76.83
CA GLU A 35 -6.83 29.94 -77.49
C GLU A 35 -7.95 30.57 -76.65
N ASP A 36 -7.66 31.52 -75.75
CA ASP A 36 -8.69 32.55 -75.41
C ASP A 36 -8.16 33.87 -74.76
N GLN A 37 -6.85 34.13 -74.78
CA GLN A 37 -6.28 35.33 -74.13
C GLN A 37 -5.42 36.20 -75.08
N ALA A 38 -5.71 36.15 -76.38
CA ALA A 38 -5.17 37.08 -77.36
C ALA A 38 -6.11 38.27 -77.65
N ALA A 39 -7.34 38.29 -77.11
CA ALA A 39 -8.33 39.33 -77.41
C ALA A 39 -8.45 40.46 -76.34
N ALA A 40 -7.79 40.33 -75.18
CA ALA A 40 -7.92 41.31 -74.07
C ALA A 40 -6.70 42.22 -73.89
N LEU A 41 -5.64 42.03 -74.69
CA LEU A 41 -4.41 42.85 -74.64
C LEU A 41 -4.30 43.84 -75.82
N GLU A 42 -5.19 43.77 -76.81
CA GLU A 42 -5.28 44.75 -77.91
C GLU A 42 -6.16 45.98 -77.57
N GLU A 43 -6.95 45.93 -76.50
CA GLU A 43 -7.90 46.99 -76.15
C GLU A 43 -7.33 48.02 -75.15
N TRP A 44 -6.13 47.79 -74.61
CA TRP A 44 -5.46 48.71 -73.67
C TRP A 44 -4.36 49.57 -74.32
N ASP A 45 -3.77 49.11 -75.43
CA ASP A 45 -2.73 49.88 -76.16
C ASP A 45 -3.31 50.87 -77.18
N ILE A 46 -4.57 50.71 -77.63
CA ILE A 46 -5.26 51.69 -78.50
C ILE A 46 -5.76 52.90 -77.69
N ALA A 47 -6.02 52.75 -76.39
CA ALA A 47 -6.51 53.84 -75.52
C ALA A 47 -5.41 54.80 -75.06
N LYS A 48 -4.13 54.45 -75.23
CA LYS A 48 -2.99 55.26 -74.77
C LYS A 48 -2.45 56.21 -75.83
N ASP A 49 -2.66 55.90 -77.12
CA ASP A 49 -2.22 56.74 -78.26
C ASP A 49 -3.27 57.73 -78.78
N GLN A 50 -4.50 57.73 -78.24
CA GLN A 50 -5.53 58.74 -78.57
C GLN A 50 -5.67 59.89 -77.55
N ALA A 51 -4.91 59.86 -76.45
CA ALA A 51 -4.93 60.94 -75.45
C ALA A 51 -3.79 61.97 -75.62
N SER A 52 -2.89 61.79 -76.59
CA SER A 52 -1.68 62.60 -76.78
C SER A 52 -1.74 63.57 -77.98
N SER A 53 -2.83 63.61 -78.75
CA SER A 53 -2.99 64.53 -79.90
C SER A 53 -4.31 65.31 -79.86
N ALA A 54 -4.53 66.12 -78.82
CA ALA A 54 -5.57 67.15 -78.80
C ALA A 54 -5.23 68.28 -77.82
N LEU A 55 -4.01 68.82 -77.87
CA LEU A 55 -3.65 70.07 -77.20
C LEU A 55 -2.79 70.93 -78.13
N GLU A 56 -3.34 71.24 -79.31
CA GLU A 56 -2.93 72.42 -80.06
C GLU A 56 -3.72 73.64 -79.55
N THR A 57 -2.95 74.54 -78.94
CA THR A 57 -2.95 75.97 -79.26
C THR A 57 -4.26 76.75 -79.10
N SER A 58 -4.38 77.46 -77.97
CA SER A 58 -4.93 78.83 -77.92
C SER A 58 -4.60 79.51 -76.60
N GLN A 59 -3.59 80.41 -76.61
CA GLN A 59 -3.48 81.51 -75.65
C GLN A 59 -3.98 82.81 -76.36
N PRO A 60 -4.20 83.93 -75.65
CA PRO A 60 -5.11 84.18 -74.53
C PRO A 60 -6.05 85.39 -74.86
N PRO A 61 -6.75 85.98 -73.87
CA PRO A 61 -6.39 87.38 -73.67
C PRO A 61 -6.13 87.73 -72.20
N LEU A 62 -5.10 88.55 -72.05
CA LEU A 62 -4.73 89.28 -70.85
C LEU A 62 -5.88 90.19 -70.40
N LYS A 63 -6.24 90.11 -69.11
CA LYS A 63 -6.70 91.27 -68.36
C LYS A 63 -6.09 91.27 -66.97
N GLN A 64 -5.18 92.22 -66.78
CA GLN A 64 -4.67 92.67 -65.50
C GLN A 64 -5.83 93.21 -64.67
N THR A 65 -5.89 92.84 -63.39
CA THR A 65 -5.87 93.74 -62.20
C THR A 65 -6.29 92.93 -60.97
N GLY A 66 -5.70 93.24 -59.82
CA GLY A 66 -6.18 92.75 -58.52
C GLY A 66 -5.17 91.94 -57.72
N ARG A 67 -4.14 92.64 -57.21
CA ARG A 67 -3.30 92.17 -56.12
C ARG A 67 -4.19 92.03 -54.87
N GLY A 68 -4.72 90.83 -54.62
CA GLY A 68 -5.63 90.54 -53.51
C GLY A 68 -5.51 89.09 -53.03
N ASN A 69 -4.81 88.91 -51.91
CA ASN A 69 -4.80 87.74 -51.02
C ASN A 69 -4.60 86.32 -51.62
N LEU A 70 -3.34 86.01 -51.96
CA LEU A 70 -2.81 84.62 -52.06
C LEU A 70 -2.93 83.82 -50.73
N PHE A 71 -3.24 84.48 -49.61
CA PHE A 71 -3.42 83.84 -48.31
C PHE A 71 -4.74 83.06 -48.17
N ILE A 72 -5.75 83.28 -49.02
CA ILE A 72 -7.06 82.63 -48.90
C ILE A 72 -7.05 81.19 -49.48
N GLY A 73 -6.12 80.87 -50.40
CA GLY A 73 -5.97 79.51 -50.96
C GLY A 73 -5.09 78.55 -50.15
N LEU A 74 -4.28 79.06 -49.21
CA LEU A 74 -3.38 78.26 -48.35
C LEU A 74 -4.05 77.75 -47.07
N ILE A 75 -5.15 78.38 -46.64
CA ILE A 75 -5.95 78.00 -45.47
C ILE A 75 -6.37 76.52 -45.49
N PRO A 76 -6.94 75.95 -46.57
CA PRO A 76 -7.33 74.54 -46.57
C PRO A 76 -6.14 73.58 -46.46
N VAL A 77 -4.97 73.95 -46.98
CA VAL A 77 -3.75 73.11 -46.93
C VAL A 77 -3.17 73.09 -45.52
N ILE A 78 -3.07 74.24 -44.86
CA ILE A 78 -2.57 74.33 -43.47
C ILE A 78 -3.52 73.58 -42.52
N LEU A 79 -4.84 73.70 -42.74
CA LEU A 79 -5.84 73.01 -41.95
C LEU A 79 -5.76 71.49 -42.15
N LEU A 80 -5.56 71.02 -43.38
CA LEU A 80 -5.34 69.61 -43.69
C LEU A 80 -4.06 69.06 -43.04
N VAL A 81 -2.94 69.79 -43.11
CA VAL A 81 -1.68 69.40 -42.45
C VAL A 81 -1.84 69.39 -40.93
N GLY A 82 -2.54 70.37 -40.36
CA GLY A 82 -2.85 70.43 -38.93
C GLY A 82 -3.68 69.22 -38.47
N ILE A 83 -4.75 68.88 -39.18
CA ILE A 83 -5.55 67.68 -38.91
C ILE A 83 -4.70 66.42 -39.04
N ALA A 84 -3.91 66.29 -40.11
CA ALA A 84 -3.04 65.13 -40.31
C ALA A 84 -2.01 64.97 -39.18
N ALA A 85 -1.43 66.07 -38.69
CA ALA A 85 -0.50 66.06 -37.56
C ALA A 85 -1.18 65.62 -36.26
N VAL A 86 -2.40 66.11 -35.99
CA VAL A 86 -3.19 65.69 -34.81
C VAL A 86 -3.54 64.21 -34.90
N LEU A 87 -4.05 63.73 -36.04
CA LEU A 87 -4.37 62.31 -36.25
C LEU A 87 -3.13 61.42 -36.11
N LEU A 88 -2.00 61.83 -36.66
CA LEU A 88 -0.74 61.08 -36.54
C LEU A 88 -0.25 61.04 -35.09
N SER A 89 -0.30 62.16 -34.37
CA SER A 89 0.09 62.21 -32.96
C SER A 89 -0.79 61.32 -32.09
N TYR A 90 -2.11 61.35 -32.32
CA TYR A 90 -3.08 60.48 -31.64
C TYR A 90 -2.82 59.01 -31.95
N TYR A 91 -2.61 58.66 -33.23
CA TYR A 91 -2.28 57.30 -33.65
C TYR A 91 -0.99 56.77 -33.00
N LEU A 92 0.06 57.58 -32.95
CA LEU A 92 1.33 57.21 -32.31
C LEU A 92 1.18 57.04 -30.79
N TYR A 93 0.39 57.90 -30.15
CA TYR A 93 0.07 57.79 -28.72
C TYR A 93 -0.69 56.49 -28.43
N GLU A 94 -1.78 56.23 -29.17
CA GLU A 94 -2.60 55.02 -29.05
C GLU A 94 -1.79 53.75 -29.30
N THR A 95 -0.90 53.75 -30.31
CA THR A 95 -0.02 52.61 -30.61
C THR A 95 0.97 52.34 -29.48
N ARG A 96 1.59 53.39 -28.92
CA ARG A 96 2.50 53.23 -27.77
C ARG A 96 1.77 52.73 -26.53
N LEU A 97 0.55 53.24 -26.28
CA LEU A 97 -0.26 52.81 -25.16
C LEU A 97 -0.66 51.33 -25.29
N ASN A 98 -1.09 50.91 -26.48
CA ASN A 98 -1.44 49.51 -26.75
C ASN A 98 -0.23 48.58 -26.56
N ASN A 99 0.95 48.97 -27.06
CA ASN A 99 2.16 48.17 -26.87
C ASN A 99 2.54 48.03 -25.39
N ARG A 100 2.40 49.09 -24.57
CA ARG A 100 2.65 49.02 -23.13
C ARG A 100 1.66 48.10 -22.40
N VAL A 101 0.37 48.19 -22.75
CA VAL A 101 -0.66 47.32 -22.17
C VAL A 101 -0.38 45.86 -22.47
N LEU A 102 0.02 45.53 -23.70
CA LEU A 102 0.40 44.17 -24.08
C LEU A 102 1.68 43.70 -23.38
N ASP A 103 2.65 44.59 -23.21
CA ASP A 103 3.90 44.28 -22.48
C ASP A 103 3.64 43.99 -20.99
N TRP A 104 2.84 44.83 -20.32
CA TRP A 104 2.40 44.59 -18.95
C TRP A 104 1.62 43.29 -18.82
N GLN A 105 0.69 43.01 -19.74
CA GLN A 105 -0.06 41.74 -19.75
C GLN A 105 0.87 40.53 -19.94
N SER A 106 1.81 40.61 -20.87
CA SER A 106 2.77 39.53 -21.13
C SER A 106 3.68 39.26 -19.93
N THR A 107 4.20 40.34 -19.33
CA THR A 107 5.04 40.26 -18.12
C THR A 107 4.25 39.65 -16.96
N ALA A 108 3.01 40.09 -16.76
CA ALA A 108 2.15 39.55 -15.71
C ALA A 108 1.88 38.06 -15.87
N ARG A 109 1.69 37.58 -17.11
CA ARG A 109 1.51 36.13 -17.37
C ARG A 109 2.75 35.34 -16.99
N GLN A 110 3.94 35.83 -17.32
CA GLN A 110 5.19 35.16 -16.95
C GLN A 110 5.38 35.14 -15.43
N GLU A 111 5.10 36.27 -14.76
CA GLU A 111 5.15 36.37 -13.30
C GLU A 111 4.14 35.42 -12.65
N ALA A 112 2.90 35.37 -13.12
CA ALA A 112 1.86 34.49 -12.60
C ALA A 112 2.18 33.00 -12.79
N LEU A 113 2.72 32.61 -13.94
CA LEU A 113 3.18 31.24 -14.18
C LEU A 113 4.38 30.87 -13.30
N ALA A 114 5.21 31.84 -12.92
CA ALA A 114 6.27 31.66 -11.95
C ALA A 114 5.78 31.67 -10.48
N GLY A 115 4.48 31.87 -10.24
CA GLY A 115 3.89 31.98 -8.90
C GLY A 115 4.13 33.31 -8.20
N LYS A 116 4.52 34.35 -8.94
CA LYS A 116 4.67 35.73 -8.46
C LYS A 116 3.34 36.48 -8.64
N TYR A 117 2.31 36.02 -7.94
CA TYR A 117 0.94 36.46 -8.16
C TYR A 117 0.72 37.94 -7.79
N GLU A 118 1.43 38.46 -6.78
CA GLU A 118 1.34 39.86 -6.39
C GLU A 118 1.95 40.80 -7.44
N GLU A 119 3.11 40.45 -7.99
CA GLU A 119 3.73 41.17 -9.10
C GLU A 119 2.80 41.17 -10.32
N ALA A 120 2.29 40.00 -10.71
CA ALA A 120 1.39 39.85 -11.84
C ALA A 120 0.11 40.69 -11.68
N PHE A 121 -0.48 40.68 -10.48
CA PHE A 121 -1.66 41.47 -10.16
C PHE A 121 -1.37 42.98 -10.29
N ARG A 122 -0.22 43.45 -9.81
CA ARG A 122 0.19 44.87 -9.96
C ARG A 122 0.36 45.27 -11.43
N GLN A 123 0.94 44.41 -12.27
CA GLN A 123 1.11 44.72 -13.70
C GLN A 123 -0.23 44.72 -14.45
N LEU A 124 -1.13 43.79 -14.15
CA LEU A 124 -2.47 43.74 -14.75
C LEU A 124 -3.33 44.93 -14.34
N ASN A 125 -3.23 45.41 -13.09
CA ASN A 125 -3.92 46.64 -12.68
C ASN A 125 -3.43 47.85 -13.46
N LYS A 126 -2.11 48.02 -13.68
CA LYS A 126 -1.59 49.11 -14.54
C LYS A 126 -2.15 49.03 -15.97
N ALA A 127 -2.26 47.81 -16.51
CA ALA A 127 -2.84 47.58 -17.83
C ALA A 127 -4.34 47.88 -17.86
N ALA A 128 -5.08 47.51 -16.82
CA ALA A 128 -6.51 47.79 -16.67
C ALA A 128 -6.78 49.30 -16.50
N ASP A 129 -5.99 50.00 -15.69
CA ASP A 129 -6.09 51.45 -15.50
C ASP A 129 -5.83 52.22 -16.80
N ALA A 130 -4.87 51.75 -17.61
CA ALA A 130 -4.57 52.33 -18.90
C ALA A 130 -5.65 52.06 -19.96
N ARG A 131 -6.31 50.89 -19.91
CA ARG A 131 -7.37 50.47 -20.84
C ARG A 131 -8.45 49.65 -20.12
N PRO A 132 -9.44 50.30 -19.48
CA PRO A 132 -10.45 49.61 -18.69
C PRO A 132 -11.29 48.62 -19.50
N ASP A 133 -11.59 48.95 -20.75
CA ASP A 133 -12.46 48.15 -21.63
C ASP A 133 -11.74 46.98 -22.32
N PHE A 134 -10.44 46.77 -22.06
CA PHE A 134 -9.67 45.71 -22.70
C PHE A 134 -9.93 44.36 -22.04
N LYS A 135 -10.93 43.64 -22.56
CA LYS A 135 -11.41 42.34 -22.05
C LYS A 135 -10.33 41.31 -21.72
N PRO A 136 -9.27 41.11 -22.54
CA PRO A 136 -8.23 40.13 -22.21
C PRO A 136 -7.49 40.42 -20.90
N VAL A 137 -7.24 41.69 -20.57
CA VAL A 137 -6.59 42.06 -19.30
C VAL A 137 -7.54 41.82 -18.13
N GLN A 138 -8.83 42.13 -18.29
CA GLN A 138 -9.83 41.87 -17.24
C GLN A 138 -9.98 40.36 -16.95
N ALA A 139 -9.91 39.53 -18.00
CA ALA A 139 -9.93 38.08 -17.84
C ALA A 139 -8.68 37.58 -17.09
N ASP A 140 -7.48 38.02 -17.49
CA ASP A 140 -6.23 37.65 -16.83
C ASP A 140 -6.21 38.13 -15.37
N LEU A 141 -6.70 39.34 -15.09
CA LEU A 141 -6.77 39.93 -13.75
C LEU A 141 -7.63 39.06 -12.82
N LYS A 142 -8.81 38.64 -13.27
CA LYS A 142 -9.70 37.77 -12.50
C LYS A 142 -9.04 36.44 -12.12
N VAL A 143 -8.31 35.82 -13.05
CA VAL A 143 -7.66 34.52 -12.80
C VAL A 143 -6.46 34.69 -11.87
N VAL A 144 -5.66 35.75 -12.04
CA VAL A 144 -4.54 36.07 -11.14
C VAL A 144 -5.01 36.43 -9.74
N GLU A 145 -6.10 37.18 -9.61
CA GLU A 145 -6.71 37.53 -8.32
C GLU A 145 -7.15 36.27 -7.57
N GLU A 146 -7.76 35.32 -8.27
CA GLU A 146 -8.15 34.04 -7.68
C GLU A 146 -6.92 33.22 -7.25
N ALA A 147 -5.89 33.11 -8.09
CA ALA A 147 -4.65 32.43 -7.73
C ALA A 147 -3.96 33.09 -6.52
N LEU A 148 -3.91 34.42 -6.47
CA LEU A 148 -3.38 35.19 -5.35
C LEU A 148 -4.17 34.94 -4.07
N SER A 149 -5.50 34.88 -4.15
CA SER A 149 -6.34 34.56 -3.00
C SER A 149 -6.03 33.16 -2.45
N LEU A 150 -5.83 32.17 -3.31
CA LEU A 150 -5.49 30.82 -2.88
C LEU A 150 -4.09 30.76 -2.26
N ASP A 151 -3.10 31.43 -2.85
CA ASP A 151 -1.73 31.52 -2.34
C ASP A 151 -1.68 32.18 -0.93
N ARG A 152 -2.49 33.22 -0.71
CA ARG A 152 -2.66 33.83 0.61
C ARG A 152 -3.28 32.86 1.62
N THR A 153 -4.35 32.15 1.23
CA THR A 153 -4.94 31.12 2.09
C THR A 153 -3.93 30.01 2.42
N LEU A 154 -3.07 29.62 1.48
CA LEU A 154 -2.00 28.65 1.77
C LEU A 154 -0.98 29.20 2.77
N THR A 155 -0.64 30.48 2.69
CA THR A 155 0.23 31.13 3.68
C THR A 155 -0.42 31.11 5.08
N GLU A 156 -1.73 31.37 5.17
CA GLU A 156 -2.48 31.28 6.43
C GLU A 156 -2.52 29.84 6.97
N ILE A 157 -2.75 28.85 6.12
CA ILE A 157 -2.70 27.43 6.50
C ILE A 157 -1.32 27.08 7.06
N GLN A 158 -0.25 27.51 6.39
CA GLN A 158 1.11 27.27 6.84
C GLN A 158 1.36 27.87 8.24
N GLN A 159 0.88 29.08 8.49
CA GLN A 159 0.97 29.71 9.80
C GLN A 159 0.19 28.93 10.86
N ARG A 160 -1.03 28.46 10.56
CA ARG A 160 -1.82 27.61 11.47
C ARG A 160 -1.14 26.28 11.78
N LEU A 161 -0.49 25.67 10.80
CA LEU A 161 0.31 24.46 11.01
C LEU A 161 1.47 24.71 11.97
N ASP A 162 2.13 25.86 11.86
CA ASP A 162 3.22 26.24 12.74
C ASP A 162 2.71 26.57 14.16
N ASP A 163 1.50 27.11 14.28
CA ASP A 163 0.78 27.34 15.54
C ASP A 163 0.11 26.07 16.12
N GLN A 164 0.29 24.90 15.47
CA GLN A 164 -0.31 23.60 15.84
C GLN A 164 -1.85 23.55 15.81
N ASP A 165 -2.51 24.48 15.12
CA ASP A 165 -3.96 24.49 14.88
C ASP A 165 -4.32 23.56 13.70
N LEU A 166 -4.14 22.25 13.91
CA LEU A 166 -4.31 21.23 12.86
C LEU A 166 -5.75 21.11 12.36
N GLY A 167 -6.73 21.36 13.23
CA GLY A 167 -8.15 21.25 12.91
C GLY A 167 -8.55 22.28 11.85
N GLU A 168 -8.28 23.55 12.11
CA GLU A 168 -8.63 24.62 11.18
C GLU A 168 -7.75 24.57 9.93
N ALA A 169 -6.45 24.27 10.06
CA ALA A 169 -5.56 24.10 8.91
C ALA A 169 -6.06 23.02 7.93
N SER A 170 -6.53 21.88 8.45
CA SER A 170 -7.07 20.80 7.63
C SER A 170 -8.36 21.22 6.91
N ILE A 171 -9.26 21.94 7.58
CA ILE A 171 -10.52 22.44 6.99
C ILE A 171 -10.22 23.41 5.85
N GLN A 172 -9.33 24.39 6.08
CA GLN A 172 -8.95 25.38 5.08
C GLN A 172 -8.25 24.73 3.88
N LEU A 173 -7.39 23.73 4.11
CA LEU A 173 -6.73 23.01 3.04
C LEU A 173 -7.72 22.26 2.14
N GLU A 174 -8.73 21.60 2.72
CA GLU A 174 -9.79 20.94 1.93
C GLU A 174 -10.63 21.95 1.14
N GLN A 175 -10.87 23.14 1.67
CA GLN A 175 -11.51 24.21 0.91
C GLN A 175 -10.67 24.63 -0.30
N VAL A 176 -9.34 24.79 -0.14
CA VAL A 176 -8.43 25.10 -1.27
C VAL A 176 -8.44 23.95 -2.30
N LYS A 177 -8.33 22.69 -1.87
CA LYS A 177 -8.42 21.51 -2.76
C LYS A 177 -9.73 21.50 -3.54
N SER A 178 -10.85 21.80 -2.89
CA SER A 178 -12.17 21.86 -3.54
C SER A 178 -12.25 22.95 -4.61
N LYS A 179 -11.65 24.12 -4.36
CA LYS A 179 -11.58 25.24 -5.31
C LYS A 179 -10.67 24.95 -6.51
N LEU A 180 -9.68 24.09 -6.34
CA LEU A 180 -8.77 23.63 -7.40
C LEU A 180 -9.29 22.41 -8.17
N ARG A 181 -10.35 21.76 -7.70
CA ARG A 181 -10.87 20.55 -8.32
C ARG A 181 -11.38 20.84 -9.73
N GLY A 182 -10.85 20.11 -10.71
CA GLY A 182 -11.18 20.29 -12.13
C GLY A 182 -10.49 21.50 -12.79
N ARG A 183 -9.57 22.16 -12.08
CA ARG A 183 -8.74 23.22 -12.63
C ARG A 183 -7.39 22.68 -13.05
N GLU A 184 -7.16 22.69 -14.35
CA GLU A 184 -5.94 22.19 -14.97
C GLU A 184 -5.03 23.30 -15.48
N GLU A 185 -5.45 24.56 -15.34
CA GLU A 185 -4.74 25.71 -15.86
C GLU A 185 -3.32 25.83 -15.26
N PRO A 186 -2.28 26.08 -16.09
CA PRO A 186 -0.89 26.13 -15.61
C PRO A 186 -0.63 27.16 -14.50
N ILE A 187 -1.42 28.25 -14.45
CA ILE A 187 -1.30 29.28 -13.42
C ILE A 187 -1.50 28.73 -11.99
N PHE A 188 -2.29 27.66 -11.84
CA PHE A 188 -2.53 27.00 -10.55
C PHE A 188 -1.55 25.85 -10.28
N GLY A 189 -0.57 25.60 -11.16
CA GLY A 189 0.43 24.54 -10.98
C GLY A 189 1.13 24.62 -9.62
N ARG A 190 1.73 25.78 -9.34
CA ARG A 190 2.44 26.01 -8.06
C ARG A 190 1.53 25.88 -6.83
N VAL A 191 0.31 26.41 -6.90
CA VAL A 191 -0.67 26.30 -5.80
C VAL A 191 -1.01 24.82 -5.55
N ARG A 192 -1.16 24.00 -6.59
CA ARG A 192 -1.39 22.56 -6.45
C ARG A 192 -0.21 21.84 -5.82
N ASP A 193 1.01 22.19 -6.20
CA ASP A 193 2.23 21.62 -5.62
C ASP A 193 2.30 21.93 -4.11
N GLN A 194 2.08 23.19 -3.72
CA GLN A 194 2.03 23.62 -2.32
C GLN A 194 0.90 22.93 -1.54
N VAL A 195 -0.28 22.74 -2.14
CA VAL A 195 -1.37 21.97 -1.53
C VAL A 195 -0.96 20.52 -1.28
N GLY A 196 -0.20 19.90 -2.20
CA GLY A 196 0.33 18.55 -2.03
C GLY A 196 1.32 18.45 -0.86
N GLU A 197 2.25 19.40 -0.78
CA GLU A 197 3.21 19.50 0.33
C GLU A 197 2.51 19.72 1.67
N MET A 198 1.58 20.69 1.75
CA MET A 198 0.82 20.98 2.97
C MET A 198 -0.08 19.82 3.36
N SER A 199 -0.69 19.11 2.40
CA SER A 199 -1.49 17.92 2.69
C SER A 199 -0.64 16.83 3.33
N THR A 200 0.58 16.65 2.83
CA THR A 200 1.53 15.70 3.42
C THR A 200 1.87 16.10 4.85
N LYS A 201 2.20 17.39 5.07
CA LYS A 201 2.54 17.92 6.40
C LYS A 201 1.37 17.81 7.39
N VAL A 202 0.14 18.18 6.99
CA VAL A 202 -1.08 18.02 7.81
C VAL A 202 -1.24 16.57 8.24
N THR A 203 -1.17 15.63 7.29
CA THR A 203 -1.33 14.20 7.60
C THR A 203 -0.25 13.72 8.55
N VAL A 204 1.02 14.05 8.29
CA VAL A 204 2.13 13.67 9.19
C VAL A 204 1.90 14.19 10.61
N LEU A 205 1.46 15.44 10.76
CA LEU A 205 1.21 16.04 12.08
C LEU A 205 0.00 15.42 12.78
N GLN A 206 -1.10 15.15 12.07
CA GLN A 206 -2.28 14.48 12.62
C GLN A 206 -1.93 13.08 13.14
N VAL A 207 -1.30 12.27 12.30
CA VAL A 207 -0.87 10.92 12.69
C VAL A 207 0.14 10.97 13.84
N SER A 208 1.07 11.94 13.83
CA SER A 208 2.03 12.13 14.93
C SER A 208 1.35 12.49 16.26
N ALA A 209 0.27 13.27 16.22
CA ALA A 209 -0.47 13.66 17.43
C ALA A 209 -1.23 12.46 18.03
N GLU A 210 -1.77 11.58 17.18
CA GLU A 210 -2.54 10.41 17.61
C GLU A 210 -1.65 9.22 17.99
N TYR A 211 -0.46 9.13 17.40
CA TYR A 211 0.53 8.04 17.55
C TYR A 211 0.79 7.62 19.00
N GLU A 212 0.89 8.58 19.92
CA GLU A 212 1.20 8.28 21.34
C GLU A 212 0.07 7.51 22.04
N SER A 213 -1.18 7.73 21.63
CA SER A 213 -2.35 7.08 22.25
C SER A 213 -2.66 5.69 21.67
N MET A 214 -2.14 5.39 20.48
CA MET A 214 -2.36 4.11 19.79
C MET A 214 -1.54 2.98 20.43
N ASN A 215 -2.21 1.92 20.86
CA ASN A 215 -1.56 0.71 21.40
C ASN A 215 -1.94 -0.58 20.63
N GLY A 216 -2.87 -0.49 19.68
CA GLY A 216 -3.27 -1.62 18.84
C GLY A 216 -2.42 -1.73 17.58
N ILE A 217 -2.00 -2.96 17.24
CA ILE A 217 -1.30 -3.23 15.97
C ILE A 217 -2.18 -2.83 14.77
N ASP A 218 -3.48 -3.10 14.83
CA ASP A 218 -4.40 -2.83 13.72
C ASP A 218 -4.57 -1.32 13.48
N ASP A 219 -4.66 -0.51 14.56
CA ASP A 219 -4.72 0.96 14.47
C ASP A 219 -3.43 1.52 13.86
N LEU A 220 -2.28 1.07 14.37
CA LEU A 220 -0.97 1.48 13.86
C LEU A 220 -0.76 1.06 12.40
N ALA A 221 -1.32 -0.08 11.98
CA ALA A 221 -1.27 -0.54 10.60
C ALA A 221 -2.12 0.33 9.65
N GLY A 222 -3.29 0.80 10.12
CA GLY A 222 -4.10 1.77 9.39
C GLY A 222 -3.31 3.03 9.07
N GLU A 223 -2.71 3.62 10.10
CA GLU A 223 -1.88 4.83 9.98
C GLU A 223 -0.62 4.60 9.15
N TYR A 224 0.04 3.44 9.31
CA TYR A 224 1.17 3.06 8.50
C TYR A 224 0.84 3.13 7.00
N ASN A 225 -0.30 2.58 6.60
CA ASN A 225 -0.73 2.59 5.20
C ASN A 225 -1.04 3.99 4.68
N GLN A 226 -1.55 4.88 5.54
CA GLN A 226 -1.79 6.28 5.20
C GLN A 226 -0.48 7.03 4.97
N VAL A 227 0.54 6.82 5.81
CA VAL A 227 1.82 7.52 5.70
C VAL A 227 2.79 6.89 4.68
N LYS A 228 2.61 5.61 4.34
CA LYS A 228 3.52 4.87 3.44
C LYS A 228 3.67 5.50 2.06
N GLY A 229 2.60 6.10 1.53
CA GLY A 229 2.58 6.78 0.24
C GLY A 229 3.11 8.22 0.27
N LEU A 230 3.36 8.77 1.47
CA LEU A 230 3.84 10.13 1.64
C LEU A 230 5.34 10.22 1.40
N SER A 231 5.77 11.35 0.84
CA SER A 231 7.18 11.64 0.55
C SER A 231 7.73 12.67 1.54
N GLY A 232 9.04 12.65 1.78
CA GLY A 232 9.72 13.61 2.66
C GLY A 232 10.28 13.00 3.94
N ASP A 233 11.24 13.70 4.55
CA ASP A 233 12.00 13.20 5.69
C ASP A 233 11.13 13.02 6.94
N GLU A 234 10.16 13.91 7.16
CA GLU A 234 9.24 13.83 8.30
C GLU A 234 8.31 12.61 8.20
N ALA A 235 7.77 12.34 7.00
CA ALA A 235 6.94 11.18 6.73
C ALA A 235 7.74 9.87 6.88
N LEU A 236 8.99 9.86 6.40
CA LEU A 236 9.91 8.72 6.57
C LEU A 236 10.17 8.44 8.06
N ALA A 237 10.50 9.48 8.83
CA ALA A 237 10.77 9.36 10.26
C ALA A 237 9.55 8.87 11.04
N LEU A 238 8.35 9.38 10.73
CA LEU A 238 7.11 8.91 11.32
C LEU A 238 6.84 7.44 10.97
N ARG A 239 7.04 7.04 9.71
CA ARG A 239 6.89 5.66 9.27
C ARG A 239 7.79 4.71 10.06
N GLN A 240 9.07 5.07 10.25
CA GLN A 240 10.01 4.29 11.04
C GLN A 240 9.60 4.19 12.52
N LYS A 241 9.04 5.25 13.10
CA LYS A 241 8.50 5.22 14.47
C LYS A 241 7.33 4.25 14.58
N ILE A 242 6.38 4.29 13.63
CA ILE A 242 5.23 3.37 13.58
C ILE A 242 5.72 1.91 13.44
N GLU A 243 6.64 1.63 12.52
CA GLU A 243 7.25 0.30 12.35
C GLU A 243 7.90 -0.20 13.65
N ALA A 244 8.68 0.66 14.31
CA ALA A 244 9.32 0.32 15.59
C ALA A 244 8.31 0.01 16.70
N LYS A 245 7.21 0.77 16.78
CA LYS A 245 6.16 0.55 17.78
C LYS A 245 5.36 -0.72 17.51
N ILE A 246 4.97 -0.98 16.26
CA ILE A 246 4.35 -2.24 15.85
C ILE A 246 5.24 -3.42 16.22
N ALA A 247 6.54 -3.33 15.94
CA ALA A 247 7.49 -4.39 16.26
C ALA A 247 7.64 -4.60 17.76
N ALA A 248 7.64 -3.53 18.57
CA ALA A 248 7.70 -3.62 20.03
C ALA A 248 6.47 -4.30 20.62
N ILE A 249 5.26 -3.88 20.23
CA ILE A 249 4.01 -4.50 20.68
C ILE A 249 3.96 -5.98 20.28
N SER A 250 4.30 -6.28 19.02
CA SER A 250 4.32 -7.66 18.51
C SER A 250 5.34 -8.53 19.24
N TYR A 251 6.49 -7.97 19.62
CA TYR A 251 7.50 -8.66 20.42
C TYR A 251 6.97 -9.01 21.81
N ASP A 252 6.36 -8.05 22.49
CA ASP A 252 5.84 -8.24 23.85
C ASP A 252 4.70 -9.27 23.87
N GLU A 253 3.75 -9.17 22.94
CA GLU A 253 2.67 -10.16 22.77
C GLU A 253 3.21 -11.56 22.47
N ALA A 254 4.17 -11.66 21.53
CA ALA A 254 4.76 -12.93 21.15
C ALA A 254 5.54 -13.58 22.31
N ASP A 255 6.34 -12.81 23.06
CA ASP A 255 7.09 -13.33 24.21
C ASP A 255 6.16 -13.74 25.36
N GLU A 256 5.06 -13.03 25.59
CA GLU A 256 4.05 -13.42 26.58
C GLU A 256 3.39 -14.76 26.21
N MET A 257 2.96 -14.92 24.96
CA MET A 257 2.37 -16.16 24.46
C MET A 257 3.37 -17.32 24.48
N ARG A 258 4.64 -17.06 24.17
CA ARG A 258 5.73 -18.03 24.26
C ARG A 258 5.94 -18.51 25.70
N LYS A 259 5.97 -17.60 26.67
CA LYS A 259 6.07 -17.94 28.11
C LYS A 259 4.91 -18.83 28.58
N LYS A 260 3.71 -18.63 28.02
CA LYS A 260 2.52 -19.45 28.24
C LYS A 260 2.52 -20.77 27.47
N LYS A 261 3.58 -21.07 26.71
CA LYS A 261 3.71 -22.23 25.79
C LYS A 261 2.63 -22.28 24.70
N ASN A 262 1.97 -21.15 24.41
CA ASN A 262 1.05 -21.03 23.28
C ASN A 262 1.83 -20.63 22.02
N PHE A 263 2.63 -21.56 21.51
CA PHE A 263 3.56 -21.29 20.41
C PHE A 263 2.87 -20.84 19.12
N SER A 264 1.69 -21.39 18.79
CA SER A 264 0.96 -20.98 17.59
C SER A 264 0.50 -19.52 17.65
N ALA A 265 0.01 -19.07 18.81
CA ALA A 265 -0.34 -17.66 19.00
C ALA A 265 0.90 -16.77 19.01
N ALA A 266 1.99 -17.21 19.65
CA ALA A 266 3.26 -16.48 19.69
C ALA A 266 3.85 -16.25 18.29
N ILE A 267 3.86 -17.29 17.45
CA ILE A 267 4.28 -17.21 16.04
C ILE A 267 3.41 -16.21 15.28
N THR A 268 2.09 -16.29 15.45
CA THR A 268 1.14 -15.38 14.77
C THR A 268 1.37 -13.93 15.17
N ALA A 269 1.58 -13.64 16.46
CA ALA A 269 1.87 -12.29 16.94
C ALA A 269 3.19 -11.75 16.35
N ALA A 270 4.25 -12.56 16.36
CA ALA A 270 5.53 -12.16 15.78
C ALA A 270 5.44 -11.92 14.26
N GLN A 271 4.71 -12.76 13.53
CA GLN A 271 4.49 -12.59 12.08
C GLN A 271 3.74 -11.31 11.75
N LYS A 272 2.70 -10.96 12.52
CA LYS A 272 1.98 -9.70 12.34
C LYS A 272 2.91 -8.50 12.36
N GLY A 273 3.85 -8.45 13.31
CA GLY A 273 4.84 -7.38 13.36
C GLY A 273 5.83 -7.39 12.19
N LEU A 274 6.30 -8.57 11.78
CA LEU A 274 7.25 -8.74 10.66
C LEU A 274 6.67 -8.36 9.30
N ILE A 275 5.33 -8.35 9.13
CA ILE A 275 4.68 -7.84 7.92
C ILE A 275 5.00 -6.35 7.70
N TYR A 276 5.04 -5.57 8.79
CA TYR A 276 5.28 -4.13 8.73
C TYR A 276 6.74 -3.74 8.98
N ALA A 277 7.44 -4.51 9.83
CA ALA A 277 8.83 -4.29 10.18
C ALA A 277 9.70 -5.52 9.85
N PRO A 278 9.86 -5.87 8.56
CA PRO A 278 10.58 -7.07 8.14
C PRO A 278 12.07 -7.05 8.54
N ASP A 279 12.67 -5.87 8.62
CA ASP A 279 14.08 -5.68 8.97
C ASP A 279 14.31 -5.58 10.49
N ASN A 280 13.30 -5.86 11.32
CA ASN A 280 13.46 -5.83 12.77
C ASN A 280 14.16 -7.11 13.29
N ASP A 281 15.48 -7.03 13.42
CA ASP A 281 16.33 -8.12 13.92
C ASP A 281 15.88 -8.74 15.24
N LYS A 282 15.37 -7.94 16.18
CA LYS A 282 14.95 -8.45 17.50
C LYS A 282 13.71 -9.31 17.38
N LEU A 283 12.73 -8.87 16.61
CA LEU A 283 11.49 -9.59 16.37
C LEU A 283 11.73 -10.85 15.54
N ALA A 284 12.58 -10.78 14.51
CA ALA A 284 12.97 -11.94 13.71
C ALA A 284 13.65 -13.03 14.56
N LYS A 285 14.61 -12.63 15.42
CA LYS A 285 15.26 -13.57 16.35
C LYS A 285 14.29 -14.20 17.36
N LEU A 286 13.29 -13.44 17.82
CA LEU A 286 12.24 -13.98 18.68
C LEU A 286 11.39 -15.00 17.93
N TYR A 287 10.97 -14.70 16.71
CA TYR A 287 10.24 -15.62 15.85
C TYR A 287 10.99 -16.96 15.70
N ASP A 288 12.27 -16.91 15.31
CA ASP A 288 13.09 -18.12 15.13
C ASP A 288 13.19 -18.92 16.43
N ARG A 289 13.39 -18.22 17.57
CA ARG A 289 13.43 -18.87 18.89
C ARG A 289 12.11 -19.58 19.20
N ILE A 290 10.96 -18.94 18.97
CA ILE A 290 9.64 -19.53 19.23
C ILE A 290 9.45 -20.80 18.39
N VAL A 291 9.85 -20.79 17.12
CA VAL A 291 9.75 -21.94 16.22
C VAL A 291 10.61 -23.11 16.72
N VAL A 292 11.84 -22.85 17.14
CA VAL A 292 12.74 -23.87 17.71
C VAL A 292 12.20 -24.40 19.04
N GLU A 293 11.75 -23.53 19.94
CA GLU A 293 11.18 -23.92 21.23
C GLU A 293 9.92 -24.77 21.05
N LYS A 294 9.04 -24.42 20.08
CA LYS A 294 7.87 -25.22 19.73
C LYS A 294 8.27 -26.64 19.33
N LYS A 295 9.21 -26.76 18.39
CA LYS A 295 9.67 -28.06 17.91
C LYS A 295 10.25 -28.90 19.05
N ASN A 296 11.12 -28.31 19.87
CA ASN A 296 11.72 -29.02 21.00
C ASN A 296 10.66 -29.46 22.02
N PHE A 297 9.62 -28.66 22.24
CA PHE A 297 8.51 -29.02 23.12
C PHE A 297 7.69 -30.18 22.57
N GLU A 298 7.37 -30.15 21.27
CA GLU A 298 6.65 -31.23 20.57
C GLU A 298 7.45 -32.54 20.58
N ASP A 299 8.74 -32.49 20.24
CA ASP A 299 9.64 -33.64 20.25
C ASP A 299 9.75 -34.25 21.69
N ALA A 300 9.83 -33.40 22.72
CA ALA A 300 9.89 -33.85 24.12
C ALA A 300 8.55 -34.39 24.65
N GLU A 301 7.40 -33.93 24.15
CA GLU A 301 6.10 -34.50 24.47
C GLU A 301 5.93 -35.86 23.80
N GLN A 302 6.31 -35.98 22.53
CA GLN A 302 6.29 -37.24 21.80
C GLN A 302 7.14 -38.31 22.49
N GLN A 303 8.36 -37.96 22.90
CA GLN A 303 9.22 -38.89 23.64
C GLN A 303 8.59 -39.35 24.96
N ARG A 304 7.90 -38.46 25.70
CA ARG A 304 7.21 -38.82 26.94
C ARG A 304 6.04 -39.76 26.70
N ILE A 305 5.28 -39.55 25.63
CA ILE A 305 4.20 -40.44 25.21
C ILE A 305 4.76 -41.82 24.86
N GLU A 306 5.83 -41.88 24.07
CA GLU A 306 6.47 -43.14 23.68
C GLU A 306 7.00 -43.92 24.89
N GLN A 307 7.64 -43.24 25.84
CA GLN A 307 8.10 -43.86 27.09
C GLN A 307 6.93 -44.38 27.93
N ALA A 308 5.85 -43.60 28.04
CA ALA A 308 4.65 -44.03 28.75
C ALA A 308 3.99 -45.24 28.08
N MET A 309 3.94 -45.27 26.75
CA MET A 309 3.43 -46.40 25.96
C MET A 309 4.28 -47.66 26.14
N GLN A 310 5.61 -47.54 26.08
CA GLN A 310 6.52 -48.67 26.28
C GLN A 310 6.37 -49.24 27.68
N LYS A 311 6.31 -48.38 28.70
CA LYS A 311 6.11 -48.82 30.08
C LYS A 311 4.75 -49.50 30.25
N ALA A 312 3.68 -48.92 29.71
CA ALA A 312 2.35 -49.54 29.75
C ALA A 312 2.35 -50.93 29.05
N ALA A 313 3.04 -51.07 27.92
CA ALA A 313 3.16 -52.34 27.21
C ALA A 313 3.99 -53.38 28.00
N GLU A 314 5.05 -52.97 28.69
CA GLU A 314 5.84 -53.84 29.57
C GLU A 314 5.00 -54.32 30.76
N GLU A 315 4.26 -53.41 31.40
CA GLU A 315 3.33 -53.73 32.49
C GLU A 315 2.24 -54.70 32.01
N ASP A 316 1.64 -54.46 30.83
CA ASP A 316 0.64 -55.35 30.23
C ASP A 316 1.23 -56.73 29.88
N LEU A 317 2.47 -56.80 29.40
CA LEU A 317 3.14 -58.08 29.13
C LEU A 317 3.37 -58.88 30.42
N ILE A 318 3.81 -58.24 31.49
CA ILE A 318 3.97 -58.87 32.81
C ILE A 318 2.61 -59.39 33.29
N ASN A 319 1.57 -58.57 33.17
CA ASN A 319 0.20 -58.92 33.52
C ASN A 319 -0.34 -60.12 32.72
N GLN A 320 0.06 -60.29 31.45
CA GLN A 320 -0.39 -61.41 30.62
C GLN A 320 0.44 -62.69 30.77
N THR A 321 1.70 -62.60 31.20
CA THR A 321 2.64 -63.74 31.13
C THR A 321 3.26 -64.15 32.45
N ALA A 322 3.38 -63.24 33.41
CA ALA A 322 4.15 -63.45 34.65
C ALA A 322 3.48 -62.84 35.89
N ALA A 323 2.15 -62.73 35.87
CA ALA A 323 1.34 -62.11 36.92
C ALA A 323 1.37 -62.87 38.24
N VAL A 324 1.58 -64.19 38.21
CA VAL A 324 1.58 -65.04 39.40
C VAL A 324 2.92 -65.74 39.54
N LYS A 325 3.57 -65.61 40.71
CA LYS A 325 4.84 -66.29 41.03
C LYS A 325 4.68 -67.21 42.22
N VAL A 326 5.22 -68.43 42.12
CA VAL A 326 5.27 -69.37 43.25
C VAL A 326 6.40 -68.95 44.21
N LYS A 327 6.08 -68.70 45.48
CA LYS A 327 7.07 -68.40 46.52
C LYS A 327 7.55 -69.65 47.22
N HIS A 328 6.63 -70.50 47.65
CA HIS A 328 6.93 -71.70 48.41
C HIS A 328 5.85 -72.75 48.20
N ILE A 329 6.25 -74.02 48.18
CA ILE A 329 5.36 -75.18 48.19
C ILE A 329 5.90 -76.14 49.25
N ASP A 330 5.02 -76.53 50.16
CA ASP A 330 5.24 -77.55 51.16
C ASP A 330 4.27 -78.70 50.91
N ALA A 331 4.79 -79.92 50.89
CA ALA A 331 4.01 -81.13 50.62
C ALA A 331 4.39 -82.20 51.63
N GLN A 332 3.41 -82.69 52.38
CA GLN A 332 3.62 -83.62 53.47
C GLN A 332 2.61 -84.77 53.40
N LEU A 333 3.11 -86.00 53.45
CA LEU A 333 2.28 -87.19 53.63
C LEU A 333 1.99 -87.38 55.11
N ASP A 334 0.71 -87.50 55.47
CA ASP A 334 0.33 -87.74 56.85
C ASP A 334 0.24 -89.23 57.21
N LEU A 335 0.04 -89.50 58.50
CA LEU A 335 -0.05 -90.86 59.06
C LEU A 335 -1.25 -91.66 58.54
N PHE A 336 -2.18 -91.02 57.84
CA PHE A 336 -3.40 -91.63 57.29
C PHE A 336 -3.29 -91.88 55.78
N GLY A 337 -2.15 -91.54 55.15
CA GLY A 337 -1.92 -91.71 53.71
C GLY A 337 -2.51 -90.58 52.86
N ASP A 338 -2.78 -89.42 53.48
CA ASP A 338 -3.25 -88.23 52.79
C ASP A 338 -2.09 -87.28 52.53
N PHE A 339 -1.94 -86.91 51.26
CA PHE A 339 -0.88 -86.02 50.80
C PHE A 339 -1.39 -84.58 50.81
N ASN A 340 -0.94 -83.83 51.81
CA ASN A 340 -1.35 -82.46 52.07
C ASN A 340 -0.37 -81.49 51.41
N VAL A 341 -0.86 -80.68 50.48
CA VAL A 341 -0.05 -79.70 49.76
C VAL A 341 -0.52 -78.30 50.13
N LYS A 342 0.43 -77.44 50.51
CA LYS A 342 0.19 -76.02 50.77
C LYS A 342 1.21 -75.21 50.00
N GLY A 343 0.73 -74.23 49.24
CA GLY A 343 1.61 -73.31 48.52
C GLY A 343 1.29 -71.86 48.79
N GLU A 344 2.32 -71.02 48.74
CA GLU A 344 2.26 -69.57 48.80
C GLU A 344 2.63 -69.00 47.42
N LEU A 345 1.78 -68.12 46.93
CA LEU A 345 1.90 -67.41 45.67
C LEU A 345 2.03 -65.91 45.93
N LEU A 346 2.61 -65.20 44.96
CA LEU A 346 2.77 -63.75 44.95
C LEU A 346 2.07 -63.17 43.73
N ASN A 347 1.23 -62.15 43.93
CA ASN A 347 0.76 -61.31 42.84
C ASN A 347 1.92 -60.43 42.37
N ALA A 348 2.58 -60.85 41.29
CA ALA A 348 3.66 -60.12 40.64
C ALA A 348 3.16 -59.22 39.50
N ALA A 349 1.84 -59.16 39.27
CA ALA A 349 1.21 -58.25 38.32
C ALA A 349 1.29 -56.79 38.83
N THR A 350 1.07 -55.84 37.92
CA THR A 350 0.94 -54.42 38.26
C THR A 350 -0.50 -54.02 38.61
N ARG A 351 -1.43 -54.98 38.59
CA ARG A 351 -2.86 -54.80 38.90
C ARG A 351 -3.35 -55.87 39.89
N PRO A 352 -4.51 -55.64 40.54
CA PRO A 352 -5.14 -56.66 41.36
C PRO A 352 -5.53 -57.89 40.53
N ILE A 353 -5.40 -59.06 41.15
CA ILE A 353 -5.88 -60.34 40.59
C ILE A 353 -7.11 -60.76 41.40
N TYR A 354 -8.23 -61.06 40.74
CA TYR A 354 -9.48 -61.44 41.41
C TYR A 354 -9.83 -62.94 41.33
N SER A 355 -9.01 -63.74 40.64
CA SER A 355 -9.09 -65.20 40.68
C SER A 355 -7.81 -65.82 40.12
N VAL A 356 -7.31 -66.88 40.77
CA VAL A 356 -6.21 -67.71 40.27
C VAL A 356 -6.60 -69.18 40.39
N VAL A 357 -6.57 -69.87 39.26
CA VAL A 357 -6.81 -71.31 39.14
C VAL A 357 -5.49 -72.00 38.85
N ILE A 358 -5.14 -72.99 39.68
CA ILE A 358 -3.87 -73.69 39.62
C ILE A 358 -4.13 -75.13 39.19
N GLU A 359 -3.52 -75.54 38.09
CA GLU A 359 -3.50 -76.92 37.62
C GLU A 359 -2.20 -77.59 38.10
N TYR A 360 -2.33 -78.75 38.74
CA TYR A 360 -1.19 -79.46 39.33
C TYR A 360 -1.17 -80.94 38.96
N THR A 361 0.01 -81.53 39.00
CA THR A 361 0.26 -82.96 38.87
C THR A 361 1.06 -83.45 40.08
N VAL A 362 0.61 -84.55 40.69
CA VAL A 362 1.35 -85.24 41.75
C VAL A 362 2.11 -86.41 41.12
N HIS A 363 3.40 -86.52 41.39
CA HIS A 363 4.30 -87.56 40.88
C HIS A 363 4.75 -88.49 42.00
N ASP A 364 4.97 -89.77 41.66
CA ASP A 364 5.67 -90.71 42.52
C ASP A 364 7.20 -90.49 42.50
N SER A 365 7.93 -91.27 43.30
CA SER A 365 9.39 -91.26 43.40
C SER A 365 10.12 -91.63 42.10
N GLU A 366 9.44 -92.31 41.17
CA GLU A 366 9.96 -92.62 39.83
C GLU A 366 9.62 -91.51 38.80
N GLY A 367 8.92 -90.45 39.21
CA GLY A 367 8.52 -89.32 38.39
C GLY A 367 7.24 -89.55 37.58
N LYS A 368 6.52 -90.64 37.81
CA LYS A 368 5.28 -90.96 37.09
C LYS A 368 4.10 -90.24 37.74
N ALA A 369 3.22 -89.68 36.91
CA ALA A 369 2.03 -88.98 37.37
C ALA A 369 1.06 -89.95 38.08
N ILE A 370 0.78 -89.66 39.35
CA ILE A 370 -0.22 -90.35 40.19
C ILE A 370 -1.60 -89.77 39.91
N THR A 371 -1.73 -88.44 39.95
CA THR A 371 -2.99 -87.73 39.73
C THR A 371 -2.76 -86.30 39.24
N THR A 372 -3.79 -85.70 38.67
CA THR A 372 -3.83 -84.29 38.25
C THR A 372 -5.08 -83.63 38.81
N GLY A 373 -5.00 -82.35 39.17
CA GLY A 373 -6.15 -81.64 39.72
C GLY A 373 -6.13 -80.14 39.46
N LYS A 374 -7.21 -79.48 39.91
CA LYS A 374 -7.33 -78.02 39.91
C LYS A 374 -7.67 -77.53 41.30
N VAL A 375 -7.08 -76.42 41.70
CA VAL A 375 -7.35 -75.76 42.98
C VAL A 375 -7.40 -74.25 42.78
N ASP A 376 -8.36 -73.60 43.43
CA ASP A 376 -8.45 -72.14 43.45
C ASP A 376 -7.60 -71.59 44.59
N ALA A 377 -6.92 -70.49 44.32
CA ALA A 377 -6.12 -69.81 45.33
C ALA A 377 -7.00 -68.87 46.18
N THR A 378 -6.59 -68.62 47.43
CA THR A 378 -7.33 -67.82 48.42
C THR A 378 -6.43 -66.78 49.09
N PRO A 379 -6.91 -65.55 49.35
CA PRO A 379 -8.25 -65.02 49.01
C PRO A 379 -8.44 -64.82 47.50
N SER A 380 -9.68 -64.57 47.04
CA SER A 380 -9.95 -64.40 45.61
C SER A 380 -9.43 -63.08 45.05
N TYR A 381 -9.44 -61.99 45.83
CA TYR A 381 -8.94 -60.67 45.41
C TYR A 381 -7.63 -60.35 46.12
N ILE A 382 -6.58 -60.05 45.35
CA ILE A 382 -5.21 -59.82 45.83
C ILE A 382 -4.64 -58.58 45.16
N GLU A 383 -4.19 -57.61 45.94
CA GLU A 383 -3.54 -56.40 45.42
C GLU A 383 -2.14 -56.71 44.85
N ALA A 384 -1.63 -55.82 44.01
CA ALA A 384 -0.28 -55.98 43.44
C ALA A 384 0.79 -56.06 44.54
N GLY A 385 1.63 -57.10 44.51
CA GLY A 385 2.68 -57.36 45.50
C GLY A 385 2.23 -58.13 46.74
N GLU A 386 0.94 -58.43 46.90
CA GLU A 386 0.43 -59.24 48.00
C GLU A 386 0.54 -60.74 47.72
N THR A 387 0.48 -61.53 48.80
CA THR A 387 0.60 -62.99 48.77
C THR A 387 -0.73 -63.68 49.00
N PHE A 388 -0.87 -64.85 48.42
CA PHE A 388 -2.06 -65.68 48.56
C PHE A 388 -1.67 -67.15 48.60
N SER A 389 -2.60 -68.01 49.02
CA SER A 389 -2.29 -69.40 49.31
C SER A 389 -3.29 -70.36 48.68
N PHE A 390 -2.81 -71.53 48.31
CA PHE A 390 -3.66 -72.65 47.91
C PHE A 390 -3.33 -73.86 48.77
N SER A 391 -4.34 -74.71 48.98
CA SER A 391 -4.14 -75.98 49.65
C SER A 391 -5.10 -77.01 49.11
N PHE A 392 -4.61 -78.23 48.90
CA PHE A 392 -5.43 -79.38 48.53
C PHE A 392 -4.89 -80.64 49.19
N VAL A 393 -5.73 -81.66 49.22
CA VAL A 393 -5.42 -82.97 49.79
C VAL A 393 -5.67 -84.03 48.72
N VAL A 394 -4.68 -84.90 48.50
CA VAL A 394 -4.82 -86.08 47.64
C VAL A 394 -4.82 -87.32 48.52
N HIS A 395 -5.93 -88.03 48.49
CA HIS A 395 -6.10 -89.26 49.28
C HIS A 395 -5.45 -90.46 48.60
N HIS A 396 -4.97 -91.42 49.39
CA HIS A 396 -4.42 -92.71 48.96
C HIS A 396 -3.07 -92.63 48.22
N VAL A 397 -2.22 -91.67 48.57
CA VAL A 397 -0.84 -91.62 48.07
C VAL A 397 0.02 -92.60 48.89
N GLN A 398 0.53 -93.65 48.24
CA GLN A 398 1.29 -94.72 48.90
C GLN A 398 2.81 -94.48 48.89
N ASP A 399 3.28 -93.45 48.20
CA ASP A 399 4.69 -93.11 48.08
C ASP A 399 5.06 -91.97 49.04
N GLU A 400 5.95 -92.25 49.98
CA GLU A 400 6.45 -91.28 50.97
C GLU A 400 7.29 -90.16 50.33
N ASN A 401 7.82 -90.37 49.11
CA ASN A 401 8.62 -89.39 48.37
C ASN A 401 7.85 -88.76 47.20
N ALA A 402 6.51 -88.75 47.25
CA ALA A 402 5.69 -88.09 46.25
C ALA A 402 6.00 -86.58 46.17
N THR A 403 5.98 -86.02 44.96
CA THR A 403 6.25 -84.60 44.70
C THR A 403 5.12 -83.94 43.93
N VAL A 404 5.01 -82.61 44.01
CA VAL A 404 4.00 -81.82 43.28
C VAL A 404 4.69 -80.98 42.23
N ALA A 405 4.17 -81.03 41.01
CA ALA A 405 4.45 -80.08 39.95
C ALA A 405 3.24 -79.17 39.73
N ILE A 406 3.48 -77.88 39.54
CA ILE A 406 2.48 -76.92 39.08
C ILE A 406 2.59 -76.83 37.57
N ASP A 407 1.56 -77.24 36.86
CA ASP A 407 1.59 -77.35 35.40
C ASP A 407 1.22 -76.02 34.74
N HIS A 408 0.09 -75.45 35.15
CA HIS A 408 -0.44 -74.21 34.59
C HIS A 408 -1.12 -73.38 35.68
N MET A 409 -1.01 -72.06 35.57
CA MET A 409 -1.77 -71.11 36.38
C MET A 409 -2.56 -70.22 35.44
N THR A 410 -3.87 -70.10 35.66
CA THR A 410 -4.74 -69.15 34.96
C THR A 410 -5.17 -68.09 35.95
N TRP A 411 -5.07 -66.82 35.58
CA TRP A 411 -5.45 -65.70 36.44
C TRP A 411 -6.33 -64.70 35.70
N TYR A 412 -7.09 -63.93 36.49
CA TYR A 412 -7.95 -62.87 35.97
C TYR A 412 -7.64 -61.55 36.67
N LEU A 413 -7.36 -60.53 35.87
CA LEU A 413 -7.00 -59.18 36.30
C LEU A 413 -8.22 -58.27 36.24
N ASP A 414 -8.29 -57.31 37.16
CA ASP A 414 -9.29 -56.23 37.15
C ASP A 414 -8.96 -55.13 36.11
#